data_AF-A0A7K5P1P2-F1
#
_entry.id   AF-A0A7K5P1P2-F1
#
_cell.length_a   1.000
_cell.length_b   1.000
_cell.length_c   1.000
_cell.angle_alpha   90.00
_cell.angle_beta   90.00
_cell.angle_gamma   90.00
#
_symmetry.space_group_name_H-M   'P 1'
#
loop_
_entity.id
_entity.type
_entity.pdbx_description
1 polymer ?
#
loop_
_entity_poly.entity_id
_entity_poly.type
_entity_poly.pdbx_seq_one_letter_code
_entity_poly.pdbx_strand_id
1 'polypeptide(L)'
;EYTDDNALIAKNSSVTVRRIPVGGVKAASKTSAISRTEPVSGTSKAIDDSPAPLPLAQLVKTDNLAEANASEEDKIKAMMIQSCREYDPINYMKKPWDTPPPSYICFRCGKPGHYIKNCPTNGDKNFKPVPRIKKSTGIPRSFMTEVKDPNTMGAMLTKSGTYAIPIINAEAYAREKKEKPPFLPAQLSSSSSEDPIPHELLCLICKEIMTDAAVIPCCGNSYCDECTCYSRLESEEHTCPTCHQTDVSPDALIANKFLRKV
;
A
#
# COMPACT_ATOMS: atom_id res chain seq x y z
N GLU A 1 47.70 -26.02 4.90
CA GLU A 1 46.52 -25.15 4.82
C GLU A 1 47.02 -23.76 4.49
N TYR A 2 46.51 -23.12 3.44
CA TYR A 2 46.91 -21.75 3.10
C TYR A 2 46.21 -20.82 4.09
N THR A 3 46.98 -20.13 4.93
CA THR A 3 46.46 -19.25 5.99
C THR A 3 46.24 -17.81 5.53
N ASP A 4 46.76 -17.46 4.35
CA ASP A 4 46.70 -16.11 3.77
C ASP A 4 45.92 -16.17 2.45
N ASP A 5 44.86 -15.37 2.36
CA ASP A 5 43.98 -15.28 1.19
C ASP A 5 44.68 -14.69 -0.05
N ASN A 6 45.83 -14.03 0.13
CA ASN A 6 46.64 -13.47 -0.95
C ASN A 6 47.81 -14.37 -1.39
N ALA A 7 47.96 -15.56 -0.81
CA ALA A 7 49.04 -16.47 -1.18
C ALA A 7 48.85 -17.01 -2.61
N LEU A 8 49.79 -16.68 -3.50
CA LEU A 8 49.76 -17.14 -4.90
C LEU A 8 50.16 -18.63 -4.99
N ILE A 9 49.27 -19.44 -5.54
CA ILE A 9 49.53 -20.85 -5.80
C ILE A 9 50.30 -20.99 -7.12
N ALA A 10 51.43 -21.71 -7.09
CA ALA A 10 52.28 -21.89 -8.26
C ALA A 10 51.54 -22.61 -9.40
N LYS A 11 51.71 -22.12 -10.63
CA LYS A 11 51.13 -22.73 -11.84
C LYS A 11 51.73 -24.12 -12.01
N ASN A 12 50.88 -25.17 -12.11
CA ASN A 12 51.20 -26.61 -12.20
C ASN A 12 51.21 -27.42 -10.88
N SER A 13 50.84 -26.81 -9.75
CA SER A 13 50.66 -27.54 -8.48
C SER A 13 49.25 -28.12 -8.33
N SER A 14 49.12 -29.30 -7.70
CA SER A 14 47.84 -29.86 -7.28
C SER A 14 47.48 -29.36 -5.87
N VAL A 15 46.20 -29.05 -5.64
CA VAL A 15 45.70 -28.55 -4.35
C VAL A 15 44.49 -29.37 -3.92
N THR A 16 44.47 -29.79 -2.66
CA THR A 16 43.31 -30.45 -2.04
C THR A 16 42.38 -29.41 -1.44
N VAL A 17 41.15 -29.30 -1.96
CA VAL A 17 40.15 -28.33 -1.50
C VAL A 17 39.19 -29.01 -0.52
N ARG A 18 39.08 -28.46 0.69
CA ARG A 18 38.09 -28.87 1.70
C ARG A 18 37.09 -27.72 1.90
N ARG A 19 35.80 -27.97 1.71
CA ARG A 19 34.73 -26.99 2.01
C ARG A 19 34.24 -27.23 3.43
N ILE A 20 34.32 -26.21 4.28
CA ILE A 20 33.76 -26.22 5.63
C ILE A 20 32.57 -25.26 5.61
N PRO A 21 31.35 -25.70 6.00
CA PRO A 21 30.22 -24.79 6.13
C PRO A 21 30.57 -23.70 7.13
N VAL A 22 30.46 -22.44 6.69
CA VAL A 22 30.77 -21.27 7.53
C VAL A 22 29.75 -21.25 8.67
N GLY A 23 30.24 -21.40 9.91
CA GLY A 23 29.41 -21.67 11.08
C GLY A 23 28.25 -20.70 11.28
N GLY A 24 27.14 -21.28 11.76
CA GLY A 24 26.07 -20.58 12.45
C GLY A 24 24.93 -20.12 11.54
N VAL A 25 23.81 -20.84 11.64
CA VAL A 25 22.48 -20.23 11.45
C VAL A 25 22.46 -18.90 12.20
N LYS A 26 22.53 -17.79 11.46
CA LYS A 26 22.30 -16.47 12.03
C LYS A 26 20.94 -16.52 12.70
N ALA A 27 20.91 -16.26 14.01
CA ALA A 27 19.69 -16.09 14.76
C ALA A 27 18.87 -14.97 14.13
N ALA A 28 17.92 -15.33 13.25
CA ALA A 28 16.86 -14.45 12.82
C ALA A 28 15.97 -14.19 14.04
N SER A 29 16.31 -13.11 14.72
CA SER A 29 15.59 -12.59 15.86
C SER A 29 14.17 -12.21 15.43
N LYS A 30 13.17 -12.84 16.07
CA LYS A 30 11.89 -12.28 16.58
C LYS A 30 10.72 -13.24 16.37
N THR A 31 10.54 -14.20 17.28
CA THR A 31 9.22 -14.45 17.89
C THR A 31 9.37 -15.23 19.19
N SER A 32 8.99 -14.56 20.29
CA SER A 32 8.44 -15.11 21.55
C SER A 32 9.01 -16.42 22.09
N ALA A 33 9.76 -16.29 23.18
CA ALA A 33 10.12 -17.34 24.11
C ALA A 33 8.90 -18.18 24.53
N ILE A 34 8.99 -19.49 24.28
CA ILE A 34 8.30 -20.50 25.07
C ILE A 34 9.40 -21.33 25.71
N SER A 35 9.62 -21.06 26.99
CA SER A 35 10.44 -21.88 27.87
C SER A 35 9.90 -23.31 27.82
N ARG A 36 10.65 -24.23 27.22
CA ARG A 36 10.59 -25.64 27.59
C ARG A 36 11.69 -25.86 28.61
N THR A 37 11.29 -25.82 29.88
CA THR A 37 11.98 -26.52 30.96
C THR A 37 12.16 -27.97 30.55
N GLU A 38 13.40 -28.45 30.58
CA GLU A 38 13.83 -29.81 30.92
C GLU A 38 15.36 -29.75 31.15
N PRO A 39 15.94 -30.61 31.99
CA PRO A 39 16.79 -30.18 33.09
C PRO A 39 18.24 -29.89 32.68
N VAL A 40 18.78 -28.83 33.27
CA VAL A 40 20.23 -28.68 33.51
C VAL A 40 20.64 -29.84 34.41
N SER A 41 21.32 -30.83 33.82
CA SER A 41 22.21 -31.71 34.56
C SER A 41 23.62 -31.23 34.28
N GLY A 42 24.05 -30.27 35.08
CA GLY A 42 25.45 -29.89 35.17
C GLY A 42 26.18 -30.98 35.93
N THR A 43 26.98 -31.77 35.23
CA THR A 43 28.09 -32.50 35.83
C THR A 43 29.31 -32.30 34.98
N SER A 44 30.18 -31.40 35.44
CA SER A 44 31.60 -31.44 35.13
C SER A 44 32.12 -32.81 35.55
N LYS A 45 32.52 -33.64 34.57
CA LYS A 45 33.44 -34.74 34.86
C LYS A 45 34.60 -34.66 33.90
N ALA A 46 35.77 -34.68 34.53
CA ALA A 46 37.07 -34.74 33.91
C ALA A 46 37.16 -35.94 32.97
N ILE A 47 37.84 -35.67 31.85
CA ILE A 47 38.61 -36.58 31.00
C ILE A 47 38.98 -37.92 31.67
N ASP A 48 38.41 -39.00 31.15
CA ASP A 48 39.00 -40.33 31.20
C ASP A 48 39.37 -40.71 29.75
N ASP A 49 40.60 -41.18 29.61
CA ASP A 49 41.34 -41.42 28.38
C ASP A 49 40.82 -42.70 27.69
N SER A 50 39.78 -42.55 26.86
CA SER A 50 39.49 -43.44 25.72
C SER A 50 38.34 -42.87 24.88
N PRO A 51 38.55 -42.51 23.59
CA PRO A 51 37.50 -41.89 22.80
C PRO A 51 36.54 -42.97 22.28
N ALA A 52 35.51 -43.29 23.07
CA ALA A 52 34.37 -44.03 22.56
C ALA A 52 33.69 -43.19 21.46
N PRO A 53 33.30 -43.80 20.32
CA PRO A 53 32.61 -43.08 19.26
C PRO A 53 31.32 -42.42 19.76
N LEU A 54 31.10 -41.16 19.39
CA LEU A 54 29.87 -40.45 19.72
C LEU A 54 28.66 -41.14 19.07
N PRO A 55 27.52 -41.26 19.77
CA PRO A 55 26.31 -41.83 19.18
C PRO A 55 25.68 -40.87 18.17
N LEU A 56 25.07 -41.43 17.11
CA LEU A 56 24.49 -40.68 15.98
C LEU A 56 23.58 -39.52 16.42
N ALA A 57 22.75 -39.71 17.44
CA ALA A 57 21.83 -38.70 17.96
C ALA A 57 22.52 -37.44 18.52
N GLN A 58 23.77 -37.59 18.98
CA GLN A 58 24.60 -36.49 19.46
C GLN A 58 25.34 -35.81 18.29
N LEU A 59 25.81 -36.59 17.30
CA LEU A 59 26.41 -36.09 16.05
C LEU A 59 25.45 -35.23 15.21
N VAL A 60 24.16 -35.57 15.15
CA VAL A 60 23.20 -34.72 14.39
C VAL A 60 23.03 -33.34 15.04
N LYS A 61 23.46 -33.14 16.29
CA LYS A 61 23.39 -31.87 17.01
C LYS A 61 24.73 -31.12 17.05
N THR A 62 25.83 -31.72 16.58
CA THR A 62 27.15 -31.07 16.57
C THR A 62 27.32 -30.22 15.32
N ASP A 63 27.79 -28.99 15.48
CA ASP A 63 28.01 -28.07 14.36
C ASP A 63 29.26 -28.41 13.52
N ASN A 64 30.29 -29.01 14.15
CA ASN A 64 31.53 -29.40 13.50
C ASN A 64 31.68 -30.93 13.50
N LEU A 65 31.20 -31.57 12.42
CA LEU A 65 31.30 -33.03 12.24
C LEU A 65 32.72 -33.50 11.88
N ALA A 66 33.57 -32.60 11.40
CA ALA A 66 34.94 -32.95 10.99
C ALA A 66 35.79 -33.35 12.21
N GLU A 67 35.66 -32.59 13.30
CA GLU A 67 36.40 -32.80 14.56
C GLU A 67 35.72 -33.82 15.50
N ALA A 68 34.50 -34.27 15.18
CA ALA A 68 33.78 -35.23 16.02
C ALA A 68 34.47 -36.61 16.03
N ASN A 69 34.59 -37.24 17.20
CA ASN A 69 35.10 -38.62 17.33
C ASN A 69 33.99 -39.62 16.96
N ALA A 70 33.87 -39.96 15.67
CA ALA A 70 32.90 -40.94 15.16
C ALA A 70 33.40 -41.58 13.85
N SER A 71 32.81 -42.71 13.47
CA SER A 71 33.07 -43.36 12.18
C SER A 71 32.74 -42.43 11.01
N GLU A 72 33.45 -42.57 9.89
CA GLU A 72 33.20 -41.76 8.70
C GLU A 72 31.77 -41.95 8.18
N GLU A 73 31.24 -43.17 8.30
CA GLU A 73 29.87 -43.52 7.93
C GLU A 73 28.82 -42.78 8.77
N ASP A 74 29.03 -42.64 10.08
CA ASP A 74 28.10 -41.93 10.96
C ASP A 74 28.21 -40.41 10.83
N LYS A 75 29.40 -39.89 10.50
CA LYS A 75 29.59 -38.48 10.13
C LYS A 75 28.81 -38.15 8.85
N ILE A 76 28.91 -38.99 7.83
CA ILE A 76 28.17 -38.82 6.56
C ILE A 76 26.67 -38.89 6.83
N LYS A 77 26.20 -39.85 7.63
CA LYS A 77 24.78 -39.98 7.98
C LYS A 77 24.27 -38.76 8.75
N ALA A 78 25.02 -38.25 9.73
CA ALA A 78 24.65 -37.07 10.49
C ALA A 78 24.62 -35.80 9.61
N MET A 79 25.56 -35.65 8.67
CA MET A 79 25.56 -34.57 7.68
C MET A 79 24.30 -34.59 6.81
N MET A 80 23.92 -35.77 6.29
CA MET A 80 22.72 -35.94 5.47
C MET A 80 21.44 -35.61 6.27
N ILE A 81 21.38 -35.99 7.54
CA ILE A 81 20.23 -35.66 8.40
C ILE A 81 20.19 -34.15 8.68
N GLN A 82 21.32 -33.51 8.98
CA GLN A 82 21.37 -32.06 9.21
C GLN A 82 20.95 -31.27 7.97
N SER A 83 21.40 -31.65 6.79
CA SER A 83 21.00 -30.99 5.53
C SER A 83 19.51 -31.15 5.24
N CYS A 84 18.88 -32.26 5.65
CA CYS A 84 17.48 -32.54 5.38
C CYS A 84 16.51 -32.01 6.45
N ARG A 85 16.99 -31.60 7.63
CA ARG A 85 16.15 -31.11 8.74
C ARG A 85 15.31 -29.88 8.38
N GLU A 86 15.81 -29.01 7.53
CA GLU A 86 15.04 -27.83 7.07
C GLU A 86 13.85 -28.23 6.18
N TYR A 87 13.97 -29.36 5.48
CA TYR A 87 12.94 -29.95 4.61
C TYR A 87 12.06 -30.98 5.34
N ASP A 88 12.07 -31.02 6.67
CA ASP A 88 11.15 -31.89 7.41
C ASP A 88 9.69 -31.39 7.26
N PRO A 89 8.71 -32.28 7.02
CA PRO A 89 7.28 -31.95 6.98
C PRO A 89 6.80 -31.15 8.18
N ILE A 90 7.42 -31.32 9.35
CA ILE A 90 7.09 -30.60 10.57
C ILE A 90 7.36 -29.09 10.45
N ASN A 91 8.34 -28.69 9.64
CA ASN A 91 8.74 -27.29 9.47
C ASN A 91 7.93 -26.54 8.41
N TYR A 92 7.40 -27.23 7.40
CA TYR A 92 6.59 -26.61 6.33
C TYR A 92 5.09 -26.95 6.39
N MET A 93 4.70 -28.04 7.04
CA MET A 93 3.30 -28.32 7.35
C MET A 93 2.93 -27.58 8.63
N LYS A 94 2.08 -26.55 8.48
CA LYS A 94 1.49 -25.85 9.62
C LYS A 94 0.69 -26.87 10.44
N LYS A 95 1.22 -27.22 11.61
CA LYS A 95 0.51 -28.04 12.60
C LYS A 95 -0.92 -27.48 12.78
N PRO A 96 -1.97 -28.31 12.84
CA PRO A 96 -3.30 -27.85 13.20
C PRO A 96 -3.25 -27.40 14.66
N TRP A 97 -3.00 -26.11 14.88
CA TRP A 97 -3.10 -25.53 16.21
C TRP A 97 -4.60 -25.40 16.51
N ASP A 98 -5.19 -26.41 17.13
CA ASP A 98 -6.62 -26.38 17.47
C ASP A 98 -6.94 -25.27 18.47
N THR A 99 -5.96 -24.89 19.30
CA THR A 99 -6.04 -23.77 20.24
C THR A 99 -4.96 -22.73 19.92
N PRO A 100 -5.34 -21.45 19.82
CA PRO A 100 -4.37 -20.40 19.59
C PRO A 100 -3.53 -20.15 20.86
N PRO A 101 -2.33 -19.56 20.72
CA PRO A 101 -1.52 -19.17 21.86
C PRO A 101 -2.29 -18.30 22.88
N PRO A 102 -1.96 -18.33 24.18
CA PRO A 102 -2.64 -17.55 25.22
C PRO A 102 -2.69 -16.02 24.95
N SER A 103 -1.77 -15.49 24.15
CA SER A 103 -1.72 -14.09 23.73
C SER A 103 -2.65 -13.74 22.57
N TYR A 104 -3.22 -14.73 21.90
CA TYR A 104 -4.14 -14.50 20.79
C TYR A 104 -5.54 -14.17 21.30
N ILE A 105 -6.08 -13.06 20.80
CA ILE A 105 -7.46 -12.64 21.02
C ILE A 105 -8.22 -12.71 19.70
N CYS A 106 -9.41 -13.32 19.70
CA CYS A 106 -10.23 -13.44 18.50
C CYS A 106 -10.64 -12.07 17.95
N PHE A 107 -10.39 -11.83 16.66
CA PHE A 107 -10.64 -10.55 16.00
C PHE A 107 -12.12 -10.26 15.75
N ARG A 108 -12.99 -11.27 15.90
CA ARG A 108 -14.45 -11.10 15.86
C ARG A 108 -14.97 -10.73 17.24
N CYS A 109 -14.83 -11.62 18.23
CA CYS A 109 -15.48 -11.46 19.53
C CYS A 109 -14.62 -10.87 20.66
N GLY A 110 -13.31 -10.70 20.45
CA GLY A 110 -12.38 -10.17 21.46
C GLY A 110 -11.98 -11.16 22.57
N LYS A 111 -12.57 -12.35 22.63
CA LYS A 111 -12.23 -13.36 23.65
C LYS A 111 -10.99 -14.19 23.24
N PRO A 112 -10.11 -14.57 24.19
CA PRO A 112 -9.00 -15.48 23.92
C PRO A 112 -9.49 -16.93 23.74
N GLY A 113 -8.59 -17.82 23.32
CA GLY A 113 -8.82 -19.28 23.32
C GLY A 113 -9.37 -19.90 22.04
N HIS A 114 -9.67 -19.12 20.99
CA HIS A 114 -10.06 -19.64 19.67
C HIS A 114 -9.63 -18.71 18.55
N TYR A 115 -9.33 -19.26 17.37
CA TYR A 115 -9.08 -18.45 16.17
C TYR A 115 -10.36 -17.84 15.61
N ILE A 116 -10.25 -16.73 14.88
CA ILE A 116 -11.40 -16.07 14.22
C ILE A 116 -12.25 -17.03 13.37
N LYS A 117 -11.64 -18.04 12.76
CA LYS A 117 -12.34 -19.08 11.96
C LYS A 117 -13.27 -19.95 12.81
N ASN A 118 -12.90 -20.18 14.07
CA ASN A 118 -13.62 -21.02 15.02
C ASN A 118 -14.34 -20.16 16.08
N CYS A 119 -14.73 -18.93 15.71
CA CYS A 119 -15.41 -18.03 16.63
C CYS A 119 -16.84 -18.51 16.89
N PRO A 120 -17.27 -18.67 18.16
CA PRO A 120 -18.61 -19.13 18.48
C PRO A 120 -19.70 -18.17 17.97
N THR A 121 -19.36 -16.89 17.78
CA THR A 121 -20.27 -15.86 17.24
C THR A 121 -20.27 -15.78 15.71
N ASN A 122 -19.67 -16.76 14.99
CA ASN A 122 -19.62 -16.75 13.52
C ASN A 122 -21.00 -16.88 12.86
N GLY A 123 -21.96 -17.54 13.51
CA GLY A 123 -23.34 -17.69 13.02
C GLY A 123 -24.24 -16.46 13.26
N ASP A 124 -23.84 -15.56 14.15
CA ASP A 124 -24.68 -14.43 14.55
C ASP A 124 -24.55 -13.27 13.56
N LYS A 125 -25.57 -13.06 12.71
CA LYS A 125 -25.64 -11.93 11.76
C LYS A 125 -25.71 -10.56 12.45
N ASN A 126 -26.20 -10.51 13.69
CA ASN A 126 -26.36 -9.27 14.45
C ASN A 126 -25.12 -8.91 15.29
N PHE A 127 -24.09 -9.74 15.29
CA PHE A 127 -22.90 -9.53 16.11
C PHE A 127 -22.02 -8.42 15.51
N LYS A 128 -22.05 -7.23 16.12
CA LYS A 128 -21.14 -6.14 15.78
C LYS A 128 -19.75 -6.44 16.39
N PRO A 129 -18.68 -6.52 15.58
CA PRO A 129 -17.35 -6.78 16.10
C PRO A 129 -16.94 -5.67 17.07
N VAL A 130 -16.29 -6.05 18.17
CA VAL A 130 -15.79 -5.09 19.16
C VAL A 130 -14.72 -4.22 18.49
N PRO A 131 -14.87 -2.89 18.45
CA PRO A 131 -13.87 -1.99 17.88
C PRO A 131 -12.56 -2.12 18.66
N ARG A 132 -11.48 -2.51 17.98
CA ARG A 132 -10.15 -2.50 18.59
C ARG A 132 -9.49 -1.15 18.35
N ILE A 133 -9.41 -0.35 19.40
CA ILE A 133 -8.69 0.92 19.34
C ILE A 133 -7.20 0.63 19.11
N LYS A 134 -6.66 1.18 18.03
CA LYS A 134 -5.23 1.08 17.70
C LYS A 134 -4.45 2.17 18.44
N LYS A 135 -3.21 1.89 18.81
CA LYS A 135 -2.30 2.90 19.38
C LYS A 135 -1.75 3.79 18.25
N SER A 136 -1.67 5.10 18.45
CA SER A 136 -1.06 6.02 17.49
C SER A 136 0.46 5.85 17.49
N THR A 137 1.02 5.37 16.38
CA THR A 137 2.47 5.25 16.20
C THR A 137 2.91 6.12 15.02
N GLY A 138 3.93 6.97 15.22
CA GLY A 138 4.57 7.75 14.15
C GLY A 138 3.86 9.03 13.70
N ILE A 139 2.62 9.28 14.12
CA ILE A 139 1.87 10.50 13.77
C ILE A 139 2.15 11.60 14.81
N PRO A 140 2.58 12.81 14.42
CA PRO A 140 2.79 13.90 15.37
C PRO A 140 1.47 14.41 15.98
N ARG A 141 1.54 14.87 17.24
CA ARG A 141 0.36 15.35 17.98
C ARG A 141 -0.35 16.53 17.32
N SER A 142 0.38 17.39 16.61
CA SER A 142 -0.20 18.54 15.88
C SER A 142 -1.16 18.13 14.77
N PHE A 143 -1.06 16.90 14.26
CA PHE A 143 -1.93 16.36 13.22
C PHE A 143 -3.09 15.54 13.81
N MET A 144 -3.29 15.55 15.13
CA MET A 144 -4.32 14.78 15.82
C MET A 144 -5.28 15.71 16.58
N THR A 145 -6.58 15.43 16.47
CA THR A 145 -7.65 16.07 17.24
C THR A 145 -8.06 15.14 18.37
N GLU A 146 -8.09 15.64 19.60
CA GLU A 146 -8.54 14.87 20.75
C GLU A 146 -10.06 14.62 20.70
N VAL A 147 -10.47 13.41 21.06
CA VAL A 147 -11.86 12.97 21.04
C VAL A 147 -12.19 12.31 22.37
N LYS A 148 -13.36 12.59 22.92
CA LYS A 148 -13.79 12.04 24.22
C LYS A 148 -14.26 10.58 24.10
N ASP A 149 -14.87 10.24 22.96
CA ASP A 149 -15.50 8.95 22.76
C ASP A 149 -14.56 7.91 22.13
N PRO A 150 -14.37 6.73 22.75
CA PRO A 150 -13.54 5.65 22.22
C PRO A 150 -14.15 4.93 21.00
N ASN A 151 -15.45 5.15 20.74
CA ASN A 151 -16.19 4.51 19.65
C ASN A 151 -16.26 5.36 18.37
N THR A 152 -15.65 6.56 18.37
CA THR A 152 -15.63 7.40 17.18
C THR A 152 -14.81 6.74 16.07
N MET A 153 -15.32 6.80 14.83
CA MET A 153 -14.67 6.22 13.67
C MET A 153 -13.23 6.76 13.53
N GLY A 154 -12.25 5.86 13.51
CA GLY A 154 -10.84 6.24 13.37
C GLY A 154 -10.15 6.70 14.66
N ALA A 155 -10.79 6.56 15.83
CA ALA A 155 -10.16 6.86 17.12
C ALA A 155 -8.94 5.97 17.39
N MET A 156 -7.84 6.62 17.79
CA MET A 156 -6.58 5.98 18.18
C MET A 156 -6.20 6.39 19.60
N LEU A 157 -5.53 5.49 20.33
CA LEU A 157 -5.01 5.77 21.66
C LEU A 157 -3.62 6.42 21.56
N THR A 158 -3.48 7.63 22.07
CA THR A 158 -2.18 8.32 22.13
C THR A 158 -1.31 7.81 23.28
N LYS A 159 -0.02 8.18 23.26
CA LYS A 159 0.92 7.86 24.35
C LYS A 159 0.52 8.52 25.69
N SER A 160 -0.22 9.63 25.64
CA SER A 160 -0.78 10.33 26.81
C SER A 160 -2.03 9.67 27.39
N GLY A 161 -2.54 8.60 26.77
CA GLY A 161 -3.75 7.90 27.23
C GLY A 161 -5.06 8.57 26.79
N THR A 162 -5.01 9.65 26.02
CA THR A 162 -6.19 10.30 25.43
C THR A 162 -6.53 9.68 24.07
N TYR A 163 -7.82 9.62 23.72
CA TYR A 163 -8.24 9.20 22.39
C TYR A 163 -8.12 10.37 21.43
N ALA A 164 -7.59 10.12 20.23
CA ALA A 164 -7.44 11.15 19.22
C ALA A 164 -7.59 10.57 17.80
N ILE A 165 -8.06 11.41 16.88
CA ILE A 165 -8.26 11.08 15.46
C ILE A 165 -7.37 12.02 14.64
N PRO A 166 -6.68 11.55 13.59
CA PRO A 166 -5.97 12.44 12.68
C PRO A 166 -6.90 13.49 12.06
N ILE A 167 -6.47 14.76 12.00
CA ILE A 167 -7.28 15.87 11.47
C ILE A 167 -7.81 15.54 10.07
N ILE A 168 -6.95 15.05 9.19
CA ILE A 168 -7.31 14.61 7.82
C ILE A 168 -8.42 13.57 7.79
N ASN A 169 -8.46 12.66 8.77
CA ASN A 169 -9.47 11.61 8.85
C ASN A 169 -10.78 12.17 9.40
N ALA A 170 -10.71 13.04 10.42
CA ALA A 170 -11.88 13.72 10.96
C ALA A 170 -12.59 14.55 9.87
N GLU A 171 -11.83 15.29 9.07
CA GLU A 171 -12.34 16.03 7.90
C GLU A 171 -12.91 15.11 6.82
N ALA A 172 -12.26 13.97 6.56
CA ALA A 172 -12.75 12.99 5.59
C ALA A 172 -14.07 12.33 6.04
N TYR A 173 -14.27 12.12 7.34
CA TYR A 173 -15.53 11.63 7.88
C TYR A 173 -16.63 12.71 7.90
N ALA A 174 -16.26 13.98 8.06
CA ALA A 174 -17.19 15.11 7.96
C ALA A 174 -17.64 15.37 6.52
N ARG A 175 -16.78 15.09 5.53
CA ARG A 175 -17.13 15.18 4.11
C ARG A 175 -18.01 13.99 3.71
N GLU A 176 -19.21 14.29 3.24
CA GLU A 176 -20.13 13.29 2.68
C GLU A 176 -19.50 12.61 1.46
N LYS A 177 -19.47 11.27 1.44
CA LYS A 177 -19.02 10.49 0.29
C LYS A 177 -20.05 10.60 -0.84
N LYS A 178 -19.81 11.48 -1.79
CA LYS A 178 -20.46 11.42 -3.11
C LYS A 178 -19.70 10.40 -3.96
N GLU A 179 -20.12 9.14 -3.92
CA GLU A 179 -19.63 8.16 -4.90
C GLU A 179 -20.17 8.54 -6.28
N LYS A 180 -19.32 9.18 -7.09
CA LYS A 180 -19.60 9.35 -8.51
C LYS A 180 -19.13 8.06 -9.19
N PRO A 181 -20.02 7.28 -9.84
CA PRO A 181 -19.64 6.00 -10.42
C PRO A 181 -18.55 6.21 -11.49
N PRO A 182 -17.51 5.36 -11.53
CA PRO A 182 -16.30 5.56 -12.33
C PRO A 182 -16.50 5.52 -13.86
N PHE A 183 -17.70 5.21 -14.34
CA PHE A 183 -18.03 5.06 -15.76
C PHE A 183 -18.92 6.16 -16.33
N LEU A 184 -19.38 7.10 -15.51
CA LEU A 184 -19.97 8.31 -16.08
C LEU A 184 -18.82 9.20 -16.55
N PRO A 185 -18.84 9.71 -17.79
CA PRO A 185 -17.98 10.81 -18.18
C PRO A 185 -18.05 11.84 -17.06
N ALA A 186 -16.94 12.49 -16.75
CA ALA A 186 -17.00 13.67 -15.92
C ALA A 186 -17.91 14.67 -16.66
N GLN A 187 -19.23 14.59 -16.42
CA GLN A 187 -20.09 15.72 -16.59
C GLN A 187 -19.38 16.75 -15.73
N LEU A 188 -18.84 17.76 -16.43
CA LEU A 188 -18.42 19.02 -15.89
C LEU A 188 -19.54 19.38 -14.91
N SER A 189 -19.33 19.01 -13.66
CA SER A 189 -20.20 19.44 -12.59
C SER A 189 -19.77 20.87 -12.46
N SER A 190 -20.44 21.71 -13.26
CA SER A 190 -20.70 23.09 -12.96
C SER A 190 -21.15 23.09 -11.51
N SER A 191 -20.18 23.24 -10.62
CA SER A 191 -20.42 23.84 -9.33
C SER A 191 -20.80 25.27 -9.69
N SER A 192 -22.10 25.50 -9.79
CA SER A 192 -22.74 26.79 -9.79
C SER A 192 -22.22 27.63 -8.62
N SER A 193 -21.10 28.30 -8.82
CA SER A 193 -21.01 29.72 -8.56
C SER A 193 -21.45 30.37 -9.85
N GLU A 194 -22.75 30.69 -9.93
CA GLU A 194 -23.31 31.53 -10.98
C GLU A 194 -22.76 32.94 -10.80
N ASP A 195 -21.49 33.15 -11.16
CA ASP A 195 -21.10 34.47 -11.63
C ASP A 195 -21.73 34.58 -13.02
N PRO A 196 -22.75 35.45 -13.22
CA PRO A 196 -23.43 35.53 -14.50
C PRO A 196 -22.38 35.87 -15.57
N ILE A 197 -22.31 35.01 -16.59
CA ILE A 197 -21.42 35.23 -17.73
C ILE A 197 -21.71 36.65 -18.25
N PRO A 198 -20.71 37.53 -18.33
CA PRO A 198 -20.91 38.89 -18.79
C PRO A 198 -21.61 38.90 -20.15
N HIS A 199 -22.65 39.72 -20.29
CA HIS A 199 -23.41 39.85 -21.54
C HIS A 199 -22.54 40.23 -22.74
N GLU A 200 -21.34 40.79 -22.51
CA GLU A 200 -20.34 41.10 -23.52
C GLU A 200 -19.76 39.86 -24.23
N LEU A 201 -19.85 38.68 -23.61
CA LEU A 201 -19.40 37.40 -24.19
C LEU A 201 -20.51 36.64 -24.92
N LEU A 202 -21.74 37.15 -24.87
CA LEU A 202 -22.91 36.50 -25.46
C LEU A 202 -23.20 37.05 -26.87
N CYS A 203 -23.58 36.16 -27.76
CA CYS A 203 -24.04 36.52 -29.10
C CYS A 203 -25.42 37.18 -29.01
N LEU A 204 -25.61 38.32 -29.68
CA LEU A 204 -26.89 39.04 -29.66
C LEU A 204 -28.01 38.33 -30.47
N ILE A 205 -27.68 37.29 -31.24
CA ILE A 205 -28.63 36.51 -32.05
C ILE A 205 -29.10 35.26 -31.27
N CYS A 206 -28.18 34.38 -30.88
CA CYS A 206 -28.51 33.13 -30.16
C CYS A 206 -28.54 33.26 -28.63
N LYS A 207 -28.05 34.37 -28.07
CA LYS A 207 -27.96 34.64 -26.62
C LYS A 207 -27.12 33.63 -25.82
N GLU A 208 -26.30 32.85 -26.51
CA GLU A 208 -25.31 31.94 -25.93
C GLU A 208 -23.90 32.52 -26.07
N ILE A 209 -22.91 31.88 -25.42
CA ILE A 209 -21.51 32.27 -25.53
C ILE A 209 -21.05 32.22 -26.99
N MET A 210 -20.36 33.26 -27.46
CA MET A 210 -19.99 33.34 -28.87
C MET A 210 -19.00 32.24 -29.26
N THR A 211 -19.40 31.36 -30.17
CA THR A 211 -18.53 30.40 -30.84
C THR A 211 -17.96 31.03 -32.12
N ASP A 212 -16.64 30.98 -32.25
CA ASP A 212 -15.90 31.58 -33.37
C ASP A 212 -16.22 33.06 -33.63
N ALA A 213 -16.22 33.87 -32.56
CA ALA A 213 -16.65 35.27 -32.59
C ALA A 213 -16.12 36.07 -33.81
N ALA A 214 -17.04 36.65 -34.58
CA ALA A 214 -16.77 37.46 -35.76
C ALA A 214 -17.40 38.86 -35.62
N VAL A 215 -16.69 39.89 -36.09
CA VAL A 215 -17.09 41.29 -36.03
C VAL A 215 -17.60 41.77 -37.37
N ILE A 216 -18.74 42.45 -37.34
CA ILE A 216 -19.31 43.09 -38.52
C ILE A 216 -18.72 44.51 -38.69
N PRO A 217 -18.11 44.84 -39.84
CA PRO A 217 -17.45 46.14 -40.06
C PRO A 217 -18.32 47.39 -39.89
N CYS A 218 -19.65 47.29 -40.06
CA CYS A 218 -20.55 48.44 -40.01
C CYS A 218 -20.87 48.94 -38.60
N CYS A 219 -20.85 48.06 -37.59
CA CYS A 219 -21.20 48.43 -36.21
C CYS A 219 -20.19 47.96 -35.16
N GLY A 220 -19.19 47.15 -35.53
CA GLY A 220 -18.17 46.65 -34.61
C GLY A 220 -18.67 45.60 -33.61
N ASN A 221 -19.94 45.19 -33.69
CA ASN A 221 -20.49 44.18 -32.80
C ASN A 221 -20.01 42.77 -33.17
N SER A 222 -19.78 41.96 -32.14
CA SER A 222 -19.35 40.56 -32.26
C SER A 222 -20.54 39.61 -32.12
N TYR A 223 -20.51 38.53 -32.90
CA TYR A 223 -21.52 37.48 -32.91
C TYR A 223 -20.84 36.15 -33.20
N CYS A 224 -21.57 35.04 -33.10
CA CYS A 224 -21.10 33.79 -33.70
C CYS A 224 -20.98 33.95 -35.22
N ASP A 225 -19.93 33.36 -35.79
CA ASP A 225 -19.72 33.35 -37.24
C ASP A 225 -20.94 32.78 -37.96
N GLU A 226 -21.41 31.62 -37.49
CA GLU A 226 -22.59 30.94 -38.04
C GLU A 226 -23.88 31.78 -37.94
N CYS A 227 -24.12 32.44 -36.80
CA CYS A 227 -25.33 33.25 -36.62
C CYS A 227 -25.35 34.48 -37.54
N THR A 228 -24.19 35.09 -37.76
CA THR A 228 -24.07 36.25 -38.65
C THR A 228 -24.19 35.84 -40.11
N CYS A 229 -23.57 34.73 -40.48
CA CYS A 229 -23.68 34.16 -41.81
C CYS A 229 -25.13 33.77 -42.12
N TYR A 230 -25.82 33.07 -41.20
CA TYR A 230 -27.20 32.64 -41.38
C TYR A 230 -28.17 33.82 -41.50
N SER A 231 -28.12 34.78 -40.57
CA SER A 231 -29.01 35.95 -40.59
C SER A 231 -28.86 36.81 -41.86
N ARG A 232 -27.64 36.92 -42.40
CA ARG A 232 -27.38 37.66 -43.65
C ARG A 232 -27.71 36.87 -44.92
N LEU A 233 -27.67 35.55 -44.86
CA LEU A 233 -28.09 34.66 -45.96
C LEU A 233 -29.62 34.56 -46.05
N GLU A 234 -30.32 34.66 -44.93
CA GLU A 234 -31.79 34.63 -44.87
C GLU A 234 -32.42 35.99 -45.24
N SER A 235 -31.73 37.10 -44.98
CA SER A 235 -32.17 38.43 -45.45
C SER A 235 -31.77 38.65 -46.91
N GLU A 236 -32.75 38.87 -47.80
CA GLU A 236 -32.51 39.17 -49.23
C GLU A 236 -31.70 40.46 -49.45
N GLU A 237 -31.62 41.35 -48.44
CA GLU A 237 -30.92 42.63 -48.48
C GLU A 237 -29.57 42.63 -47.74
N HIS A 238 -29.02 41.46 -47.39
CA HIS A 238 -27.72 41.27 -46.70
C HIS A 238 -27.47 42.27 -45.55
N THR A 239 -28.49 42.46 -44.73
CA THR A 239 -28.58 43.57 -43.78
C THR A 239 -27.95 43.20 -42.43
N CYS A 240 -27.32 44.17 -41.75
CA CYS A 240 -26.81 43.95 -40.40
C CYS A 240 -27.95 43.81 -39.37
N PRO A 241 -27.92 42.80 -38.47
CA PRO A 241 -28.98 42.58 -37.47
C PRO A 241 -29.06 43.64 -36.36
N THR A 242 -28.10 44.58 -36.27
CA THR A 242 -28.12 45.64 -35.24
C THR A 242 -28.24 47.05 -35.79
N CYS A 243 -27.50 47.40 -36.85
CA CYS A 243 -27.56 48.76 -37.42
C CYS A 243 -28.35 48.87 -38.72
N HIS A 244 -28.89 47.76 -39.22
CA HIS A 244 -29.72 47.69 -40.44
C HIS A 244 -29.10 48.31 -41.70
N GLN A 245 -27.77 48.44 -41.77
CA GLN A 245 -27.11 48.86 -42.99
C GLN A 245 -27.12 47.71 -44.01
N THR A 246 -27.59 48.04 -45.21
CA THR A 246 -27.49 47.26 -46.44
C THR A 246 -26.09 47.44 -47.04
N ASP A 247 -25.60 46.48 -47.83
CA ASP A 247 -24.28 46.49 -48.51
C ASP A 247 -23.04 46.06 -47.71
N VAL A 248 -23.20 45.31 -46.62
CA VAL A 248 -22.04 44.69 -45.94
C VAL A 248 -21.91 43.24 -46.40
N SER A 249 -20.88 42.99 -47.21
CA SER A 249 -20.58 41.67 -47.78
C SER A 249 -20.37 40.60 -46.70
N PRO A 250 -20.91 39.37 -46.87
CA PRO A 250 -20.66 38.24 -45.98
C PRO A 250 -19.17 37.92 -45.80
N ASP A 251 -18.36 38.15 -46.84
CA ASP A 251 -16.92 37.87 -46.83
C ASP A 251 -16.09 38.93 -46.08
N ALA A 252 -16.70 40.06 -45.72
CA ALA A 252 -16.03 41.15 -45.02
C ALA A 252 -16.02 40.98 -43.48
N LEU A 253 -16.43 39.83 -42.96
CA LEU A 253 -16.42 39.55 -41.53
C LEU A 253 -14.98 39.42 -40.99
N ILE A 254 -14.71 40.10 -39.87
CA ILE A 254 -13.38 40.12 -39.26
C ILE A 254 -13.39 39.24 -38.01
N ALA A 255 -12.55 38.21 -37.99
CA ALA A 255 -12.41 37.33 -36.82
C ALA A 255 -11.98 38.12 -35.56
N ASN A 256 -12.79 38.05 -34.50
CA ASN A 256 -12.45 38.64 -33.21
C ASN A 256 -11.51 37.72 -32.42
N LYS A 257 -10.20 37.90 -32.61
CA LYS A 257 -9.17 37.08 -31.97
C LYS A 257 -9.15 37.16 -30.44
N PHE A 258 -9.73 38.20 -29.84
CA PHE A 258 -9.78 38.33 -28.38
C PHE A 258 -10.89 37.45 -27.80
N LEU A 259 -12.08 37.49 -28.39
CA LEU A 259 -13.23 36.72 -27.93
C LEU A 259 -13.12 35.22 -28.27
N ARG A 260 -12.33 34.86 -29.28
CA ARG A 260 -12.01 33.45 -29.62
C ARG A 260 -10.97 32.78 -28.70
N LYS A 261 -10.31 33.54 -27.81
CA LYS A 261 -9.28 33.02 -26.89
C LYS A 261 -9.82 32.69 -25.49
N VAL A 262 -11.08 33.02 -25.23
CA VAL A 262 -11.77 32.77 -23.96
C VAL A 262 -12.20 31.31 -23.88
#